data_AF-A0A1M6P0B2-F1
#
_entry.id   AF-A0A1M6P0B2-F1
#
_cell.length_a   1.000
_cell.length_b   1.000
_cell.length_c   1.000
_cell.angle_alpha   90.00
_cell.angle_beta   90.00
_cell.angle_gamma   90.00
#
_symmetry.space_group_name_H-M   'P 1'
#
loop_
_entity.id
_entity.type
_entity.pdbx_description
1 polymer ?
#
loop_
_entity_poly.entity_id
_entity_poly.type
_entity_poly.pdbx_seq_one_letter_code
_entity_poly.pdbx_strand_id
1 'polypeptide(L)'
;MNILKEIELFRDSIYKGEKLDNNIMNSILQFLGKELSQDNLSNESKTKIKYCMNICIDALSNKDYVYLADIFYFEIIPLLK
;
A
#
# COMPACT_ATOMS: atom_id res chain seq x y z
N MET A 1 2.57 -9.35 12.04
CA MET A 1 3.05 -8.19 11.28
C MET A 1 1.96 -7.13 11.31
N ASN A 2 2.26 -5.90 11.76
CA ASN A 2 1.24 -4.85 11.87
C ASN A 2 1.37 -3.91 10.66
N ILE A 3 0.51 -4.11 9.66
CA ILE A 3 0.60 -3.41 8.38
C ILE A 3 0.45 -1.90 8.50
N LEU A 4 -0.33 -1.41 9.48
CA LEU A 4 -0.48 0.02 9.76
C LEU A 4 0.87 0.64 10.14
N LYS A 5 1.58 0.00 11.08
CA LYS A 5 2.88 0.45 11.54
C LYS A 5 3.93 0.39 10.43
N GLU A 6 3.83 -0.59 9.53
CA GLU A 6 4.74 -0.70 8.38
C GLU A 6 4.50 0.41 7.35
N ILE A 7 3.25 0.74 7.07
CA ILE A 7 2.89 1.87 6.20
C ILE A 7 3.41 3.19 6.78
N GLU A 8 3.21 3.41 8.09
CA GLU A 8 3.69 4.61 8.79
C GLU A 8 5.23 4.71 8.72
N LEU A 9 5.94 3.62 9.03
CA LEU A 9 7.41 3.57 8.97
C LEU A 9 7.93 3.81 7.55
N PHE A 10 7.32 3.17 6.54
CA PHE A 10 7.68 3.37 5.14
C PHE A 10 7.56 4.85 4.75
N ARG A 11 6.43 5.46 5.08
CA ARG A 11 6.18 6.87 4.76
C ARG A 11 7.22 7.78 5.42
N ASP A 12 7.47 7.61 6.71
CA ASP A 12 8.48 8.40 7.42
C ASP A 12 9.87 8.26 6.79
N SER A 13 10.28 7.06 6.39
CA SER A 13 11.55 6.81 5.72
C SER A 13 11.63 7.52 4.36
N ILE A 14 10.58 7.45 3.54
CA ILE A 14 10.55 8.16 2.24
C ILE A 14 10.70 9.67 2.43
N TYR A 15 9.94 10.26 3.37
CA TYR A 15 9.97 11.70 3.61
C TYR A 15 11.29 12.19 4.24
N LYS A 16 12.04 11.30 4.90
CA LYS A 16 13.41 11.57 5.37
C LYS A 16 14.48 11.39 4.31
N GLY A 17 14.12 10.93 3.10
CA GLY A 17 15.06 10.62 2.03
C GLY A 17 15.89 9.36 2.29
N GLU A 18 15.39 8.46 3.13
CA GLU A 18 16.05 7.18 3.41
C GLU A 18 15.92 6.23 2.21
N LYS A 19 16.76 5.18 2.19
CA LYS A 19 16.66 4.15 1.15
C LYS A 19 15.34 3.41 1.26
N LEU A 20 14.74 3.15 0.11
CA LEU A 20 13.55 2.31 -0.04
C LEU A 20 13.79 0.92 0.56
N ASP A 21 12.94 0.53 1.51
CA ASP A 21 12.88 -0.86 1.97
C ASP A 21 11.85 -1.63 1.14
N ASN A 22 12.34 -2.44 0.21
CA ASN A 22 11.52 -3.30 -0.65
C ASN A 22 10.72 -4.35 0.13
N ASN A 23 11.10 -4.66 1.39
CA ASN A 23 10.37 -5.63 2.20
C ASN A 23 9.02 -5.09 2.66
N ILE A 24 8.94 -3.79 2.98
CA ILE A 24 7.68 -3.15 3.38
C ILE A 24 6.71 -3.11 2.20
N MET A 25 7.23 -2.83 1.00
CA MET A 25 6.44 -2.87 -0.24
C MET A 25 5.82 -4.26 -0.47
N ASN A 26 6.64 -5.32 -0.46
CA ASN A 26 6.15 -6.68 -0.65
C ASN A 26 5.10 -7.06 0.39
N SER A 27 5.31 -6.64 1.63
CA SER A 27 4.38 -6.85 2.74
C SER A 27 3.01 -6.22 2.48
N ILE A 28 2.99 -4.98 1.99
CA ILE A 28 1.75 -4.25 1.65
C ILE A 28 1.04 -4.87 0.45
N LEU A 29 1.76 -5.25 -0.60
CA LEU A 29 1.16 -5.91 -1.76
C LEU A 29 0.58 -7.28 -1.40
N GLN A 30 1.29 -8.07 -0.60
CA GLN A 30 0.79 -9.35 -0.08
C GLN A 30 -0.46 -9.15 0.78
N PHE A 31 -0.47 -8.12 1.61
CA PHE A 31 -1.64 -7.75 2.40
C PHE A 31 -2.85 -7.43 1.51
N LEU A 32 -2.71 -6.52 0.53
CA LEU A 32 -3.80 -6.17 -0.39
C LEU A 32 -4.31 -7.38 -1.18
N GLY A 33 -3.39 -8.25 -1.63
CA GLY A 33 -3.74 -9.49 -2.33
C GLY A 33 -4.54 -10.45 -1.45
N LYS A 34 -4.19 -10.55 -0.16
CA LYS A 34 -4.94 -11.35 0.82
C LYS A 34 -6.33 -10.77 1.06
N GLU A 35 -6.45 -9.44 1.21
CA GLU A 35 -7.75 -8.80 1.36
C GLU A 35 -8.63 -9.10 0.16
N LEU A 36 -8.14 -8.93 -1.08
CA LEU A 36 -8.90 -9.27 -2.30
C LEU A 36 -9.43 -10.71 -2.36
N SER A 37 -8.75 -11.65 -1.73
CA SER A 37 -9.13 -13.06 -1.69
C SER A 37 -10.26 -13.37 -0.70
N GLN A 38 -10.69 -12.41 0.12
CA GLN A 38 -11.80 -12.59 1.03
C GLN A 38 -13.13 -12.55 0.25
N ASP A 39 -13.89 -13.65 0.30
CA ASP A 39 -15.16 -13.81 -0.42
C ASP A 39 -16.23 -12.79 0.00
N ASN A 40 -16.09 -12.22 1.21
CA ASN A 40 -17.10 -11.37 1.84
C ASN A 40 -17.00 -9.88 1.44
N LEU A 41 -16.00 -9.49 0.65
CA LEU A 41 -15.82 -8.10 0.22
C LEU A 41 -16.86 -7.69 -0.83
N SER A 42 -17.40 -6.48 -0.68
CA SER A 42 -18.25 -5.85 -1.68
C SER A 42 -17.48 -5.64 -2.99
N ASN A 43 -18.20 -5.56 -4.11
CA ASN A 43 -17.60 -5.25 -5.42
C ASN A 43 -16.92 -3.87 -5.44
N GLU A 44 -17.45 -2.91 -4.69
CA GLU A 44 -16.87 -1.57 -4.53
C GLU A 44 -15.50 -1.66 -3.84
N SER A 45 -15.42 -2.36 -2.71
CA SER A 45 -14.16 -2.56 -1.98
C SER A 45 -13.13 -3.32 -2.81
N LYS A 46 -13.55 -4.38 -3.53
CA LYS A 46 -12.66 -5.11 -4.47
C LYS A 46 -12.12 -4.21 -5.57
N THR A 47 -12.95 -3.30 -6.10
CA THR A 47 -12.55 -2.34 -7.12
C THR A 47 -11.54 -1.34 -6.55
N LYS A 48 -11.79 -0.82 -5.35
CA LYS A 48 -10.88 0.11 -4.67
C LYS A 48 -9.52 -0.54 -4.37
N ILE A 49 -9.49 -1.79 -3.88
CA ILE A 49 -8.23 -2.49 -3.64
C ILE A 49 -7.44 -2.71 -4.94
N LYS A 50 -8.11 -3.13 -6.03
CA LYS A 50 -7.47 -3.29 -7.35
C LYS A 50 -6.89 -1.97 -7.87
N TYR A 51 -7.62 -0.87 -7.69
CA TYR A 51 -7.15 0.47 -8.05
C TYR A 51 -5.88 0.83 -7.27
N CYS A 52 -5.89 0.63 -5.94
CA CYS A 52 -4.70 0.87 -5.11
C CYS A 52 -3.51 0.02 -5.57
N MET A 53 -3.70 -1.28 -5.85
CA MET A 53 -2.63 -2.15 -6.35
C MET A 53 -2.02 -1.64 -7.67
N ASN A 54 -2.85 -1.24 -8.63
CA ASN A 54 -2.38 -0.71 -9.90
C ASN A 54 -1.56 0.57 -9.71
N ILE A 55 -2.03 1.51 -8.88
CA ILE A 55 -1.27 2.73 -8.57
C ILE A 55 0.07 2.40 -7.93
N CYS A 56 0.12 1.41 -7.04
CA CYS A 56 1.39 1.01 -6.42
C CYS A 56 2.39 0.49 -7.46
N ILE A 57 1.92 -0.32 -8.42
CA ILE A 57 2.74 -0.83 -9.53
C ILE A 57 3.22 0.31 -10.43
N ASP A 58 2.35 1.27 -10.75
CA ASP A 58 2.68 2.43 -11.58
C ASP A 58 3.68 3.35 -10.89
N ALA A 59 3.46 3.68 -9.61
CA ALA A 59 4.35 4.52 -8.81
C ALA A 59 5.74 3.88 -8.67
N LEU A 60 5.81 2.56 -8.46
CA LEU A 60 7.06 1.80 -8.44
C LEU A 60 7.80 1.88 -9.78
N SER A 61 7.08 1.69 -10.90
CA SER A 61 7.66 1.73 -12.25
C SER A 61 8.26 3.10 -12.56
N ASN A 62 7.63 4.17 -12.06
CA ASN A 62 8.09 5.55 -12.22
C ASN A 62 9.08 6.00 -11.12
N LYS A 63 9.39 5.14 -10.13
CA LYS A 63 10.21 5.47 -8.95
C LYS A 63 9.67 6.67 -8.14
N ASP A 64 8.35 6.89 -8.17
CA ASP A 64 7.67 7.95 -7.43
C ASP A 64 7.28 7.46 -6.02
N TYR A 65 8.30 7.37 -5.16
CA TYR A 65 8.14 6.79 -3.83
C TYR A 65 7.37 7.68 -2.87
N VAL A 66 7.37 9.01 -3.09
CA VAL A 66 6.58 9.95 -2.29
C VAL A 66 5.10 9.73 -2.55
N TYR A 67 4.70 9.67 -3.83
CA TYR A 67 3.34 9.37 -4.20
C TYR A 67 2.88 8.01 -3.68
N LEU A 68 3.73 6.99 -3.81
CA LEU A 68 3.48 5.66 -3.27
C LEU A 68 3.26 5.67 -1.74
N ALA A 69 4.08 6.40 -0.99
CA ALA A 69 3.93 6.53 0.46
C ALA A 69 2.61 7.21 0.86
N ASP A 70 2.18 8.20 0.10
CA ASP A 70 0.91 8.88 0.32
C ASP A 70 -0.29 7.97 0.00
N ILE A 71 -0.22 7.17 -1.07
CA ILE A 71 -1.27 6.19 -1.41
C ILE A 71 -1.43 5.15 -0.31
N PHE A 72 -0.32 4.64 0.23
CA PHE A 72 -0.38 3.73 1.36
C PHE A 72 -1.08 4.35 2.57
N TYR A 73 -0.73 5.59 2.91
CA TYR A 73 -1.25 6.24 4.10
C TYR A 73 -2.70 6.71 3.95
N PHE A 74 -3.06 7.32 2.81
CA PHE A 74 -4.38 7.92 2.62
C PHE A 74 -5.40 6.99 1.99
N GLU A 75 -5.00 6.00 1.19
CA GLU A 75 -5.94 5.09 0.52
C GLU A 75 -5.97 3.70 1.15
N ILE A 76 -4.82 3.14 1.54
CA ILE A 76 -4.79 1.77 2.10
C ILE A 76 -5.18 1.76 3.58
N ILE A 77 -4.65 2.65 4.42
CA ILE A 77 -4.99 2.66 5.86
C ILE A 77 -6.51 2.73 6.11
N PRO A 78 -7.30 3.56 5.40
CA PRO A 78 -8.75 3.58 5.59
C PRO A 78 -9.47 2.29 5.23
N LEU A 79 -8.87 1.41 4.41
CA LEU A 79 -9.44 0.07 4.13
C LEU A 79 -9.28 -0.89 5.33
N LEU A 80 -8.47 -0.53 6.33
CA LEU A 80 -8.14 -1.35 7.50
C LEU A 80 -8.99 -1.04 8.73
N LYS A 81 -9.80 0.02 8.70
CA LYS A 81 -10.61 0.51 9.81
C LYS A 81 -12.09 0.26 9.54
#